data_AF-A0A7M3X1A9-F1
#
_entry.id   AF-A0A7M3X1A9-F1
#
_cell.length_a   1.000
_cell.length_b   1.000
_cell.length_c   1.000
_cell.angle_alpha   90.00
_cell.angle_beta   90.00
_cell.angle_gamma   90.00
#
_symmetry.space_group_name_H-M   'P 1'
#
loop_
_entity.id
_entity.type
_entity.pdbx_description
1 polymer ?
#
loop_
_entity_poly.entity_id
_entity_poly.type
_entity_poly.pdbx_seq_one_letter_code
_entity_poly.pdbx_strand_id
1 'polypeptide(L)'
;MDYGKPILWVKNKRDSHRVVSDQHGTRFESASGSAGRVIAGVFFLLLASLPISLSIYLLSGAEETYASEVSDECWEYQVEIQVGANPLYCLETLDYSTIISLEVSEDQHIRQEIQDIEDDATTYVDTYRWEEVDSSIVYGFISDGRYNCFRVIPEFNLEENWTVESLPGLYRFSYPLWCGDDYTDEEERTFEEGAHPFDGVWMYDADDPYTMTEFLPRVKVEDNKFSYQLLESKAKVVSDRADWLTGDAIPLGALCCSLPLGLVLLFAADRRRKVFVIDRVNQRITRKRAGSLPSFSTT
;
A
#
# COMPACT_ATOMS: atom_id res chain seq x y z
N MET A 1 -8.00 40.63 -77.25
CA MET A 1 -7.83 40.18 -75.84
C MET A 1 -8.09 38.69 -75.84
N ASP A 2 -7.02 37.91 -75.77
CA ASP A 2 -7.07 36.46 -75.82
C ASP A 2 -7.42 35.95 -74.41
N TYR A 3 -8.68 35.54 -74.21
CA TYR A 3 -9.08 34.91 -72.95
C TYR A 3 -8.44 33.53 -72.93
N GLY A 4 -7.32 33.40 -72.20
CA GLY A 4 -6.52 32.18 -72.12
C GLY A 4 -7.39 30.93 -71.91
N LYS A 5 -7.09 29.87 -72.67
CA LYS A 5 -7.84 28.60 -72.59
C LYS A 5 -7.92 28.12 -71.15
N PRO A 6 -9.11 27.77 -70.64
CA PRO A 6 -9.26 27.26 -69.29
C PRO A 6 -8.46 25.96 -69.14
N ILE A 7 -7.55 25.96 -68.17
CA ILE A 7 -6.63 24.84 -67.89
C ILE A 7 -7.35 23.70 -67.14
N LEU A 8 -8.50 23.97 -66.52
CA LEU A 8 -9.26 22.99 -65.76
C LEU A 8 -10.77 23.28 -65.80
N TRP A 9 -11.57 22.28 -66.13
CA TRP A 9 -13.03 22.32 -66.04
C TRP A 9 -13.46 21.49 -64.83
N VAL A 10 -14.16 22.12 -63.87
CA VAL A 10 -14.70 21.43 -62.69
C VAL A 10 -16.21 21.48 -62.77
N LYS A 11 -16.87 20.31 -62.72
CA LYS A 11 -18.34 20.22 -62.71
C LYS A 11 -18.87 20.88 -61.43
N ASN A 12 -19.67 21.93 -61.59
CA ASN A 12 -20.30 22.61 -60.46
C ASN A 12 -21.34 21.69 -59.81
N LYS A 13 -20.91 20.93 -58.80
CA LYS A 13 -21.80 20.22 -57.87
C LYS A 13 -21.95 21.10 -56.63
N ARG A 14 -22.97 21.97 -56.62
CA ARG A 14 -23.29 22.90 -55.52
C ARG A 14 -23.30 22.24 -54.14
N ASP A 15 -23.64 20.96 -54.08
CA ASP A 15 -23.74 20.21 -52.81
C ASP A 15 -22.41 19.62 -52.31
N SER A 16 -21.33 19.71 -53.10
CA SER A 16 -20.03 19.12 -52.75
C SER A 16 -18.93 20.15 -52.54
N HIS A 17 -18.87 21.19 -53.39
CA HIS A 17 -17.79 22.18 -53.36
C HIS A 17 -18.30 23.56 -53.81
N ARG A 18 -17.84 24.63 -53.15
CA ARG A 18 -18.01 26.03 -53.58
C ARG A 18 -16.67 26.64 -53.96
N VAL A 19 -16.67 27.53 -54.94
CA VAL A 19 -15.51 28.33 -55.32
C VAL A 19 -15.58 29.66 -54.57
N VAL A 20 -14.53 30.03 -53.86
CA VAL A 20 -14.39 31.32 -53.17
C VAL A 20 -13.19 32.05 -53.78
N SER A 21 -13.41 33.27 -54.25
CA SER A 21 -12.36 34.16 -54.74
C SER A 21 -12.30 35.38 -53.82
N ASP A 22 -11.15 35.61 -53.19
CA ASP A 22 -10.87 36.80 -52.38
C ASP A 22 -9.46 37.35 -52.68
N GLN A 23 -9.02 38.34 -51.91
CA GLN A 23 -7.70 38.98 -52.04
C GLN A 23 -6.50 38.02 -51.94
N HIS A 24 -6.70 36.77 -51.48
CA HIS A 24 -5.67 35.74 -51.39
C HIS A 24 -5.75 34.70 -52.53
N GLY A 25 -6.60 34.92 -53.53
CA GLY A 25 -6.76 34.07 -54.71
C GLY A 25 -8.04 33.23 -54.71
N THR A 26 -8.11 32.28 -55.66
CA THR A 26 -9.27 31.41 -55.86
C THR A 26 -9.06 30.05 -55.19
N ARG A 27 -9.96 29.65 -54.29
CA ARG A 27 -9.94 28.36 -53.59
C ARG A 27 -11.24 27.57 -53.73
N PHE A 28 -11.14 26.25 -53.65
CA PHE A 28 -12.27 25.33 -53.57
C PHE A 28 -12.52 24.93 -52.11
N GLU A 29 -13.76 25.08 -51.64
CA GLU A 29 -14.18 24.71 -50.29
C GLU A 29 -15.28 23.64 -50.32
N SER A 30 -15.20 22.61 -49.48
CA SER A 30 -16.27 21.60 -49.33
C SER A 30 -17.57 22.21 -48.78
N ALA A 31 -18.71 21.89 -49.39
CA ALA A 31 -20.04 22.43 -49.05
C ALA A 31 -20.72 21.81 -47.81
N SER A 32 -20.14 20.74 -47.24
CA SER A 32 -20.64 20.06 -46.03
C SER A 32 -20.84 21.01 -44.83
N GLY A 33 -22.02 20.94 -44.19
CA GLY A 33 -22.49 21.82 -43.12
C GLY A 33 -21.49 22.07 -41.98
N SER A 34 -21.33 23.34 -41.62
CA SER A 34 -20.38 23.83 -40.60
C SER A 34 -20.79 23.47 -39.17
N ALA A 35 -22.09 23.43 -38.86
CA ALA A 35 -22.59 23.31 -37.48
C ALA A 35 -22.15 22.03 -36.77
N GLY A 36 -22.35 20.85 -37.38
CA GLY A 36 -21.93 19.57 -36.79
C GLY A 36 -20.40 19.42 -36.62
N ARG A 37 -19.61 20.14 -37.43
CA ARG A 37 -18.15 20.17 -37.28
C ARG A 37 -17.70 21.05 -36.12
N VAL A 38 -18.39 22.16 -35.89
CA VAL A 38 -18.14 23.06 -34.76
C VAL A 38 -18.51 22.37 -33.46
N ILE A 39 -19.69 21.75 -33.38
CA ILE A 39 -20.15 21.01 -32.18
C ILE A 39 -19.16 19.88 -31.82
N ALA A 40 -18.76 19.08 -32.81
CA ALA A 40 -17.78 18.03 -32.57
C ALA A 40 -16.41 18.59 -32.15
N GLY A 41 -15.94 19.69 -32.75
CA GLY A 41 -14.70 20.34 -32.36
C GLY A 41 -14.71 20.84 -30.91
N VAL A 42 -15.78 21.50 -30.49
CA VAL A 42 -15.97 21.95 -29.10
C VAL A 42 -16.00 20.76 -28.13
N PHE A 43 -16.69 19.68 -28.50
CA PHE A 43 -16.73 18.45 -27.69
C PHE A 43 -15.33 17.84 -27.50
N PHE A 44 -14.52 17.74 -28.56
CA PHE A 44 -13.15 17.22 -28.43
C PHE A 44 -12.23 18.17 -27.64
N LEU A 45 -12.43 19.49 -27.71
CA LEU A 45 -11.68 20.44 -26.89
C LEU A 45 -12.02 20.31 -25.39
N LEU A 46 -13.30 20.10 -25.06
CA LEU A 46 -13.74 19.84 -23.69
C LEU A 46 -13.20 18.49 -23.17
N LEU A 47 -13.16 17.46 -24.02
CA LEU A 47 -12.55 16.20 -23.64
C LEU A 47 -11.03 16.30 -23.47
N ALA A 48 -10.37 17.16 -24.24
CA ALA A 48 -8.92 17.36 -24.13
C ALA A 48 -8.52 18.12 -22.85
N SER A 49 -9.40 18.97 -22.29
CA SER A 49 -9.06 19.76 -21.10
C SER A 49 -8.81 18.89 -19.87
N LEU A 50 -9.53 17.79 -19.70
CA LEU A 50 -9.36 16.88 -18.56
C LEU A 50 -7.97 16.24 -18.48
N PRO A 51 -7.47 15.52 -19.49
CA PRO A 51 -6.13 14.92 -19.44
C PRO A 51 -5.01 15.97 -19.45
N ILE A 52 -5.22 17.14 -20.05
CA ILE A 52 -4.24 18.23 -20.03
C ILE A 52 -4.14 18.84 -18.63
N SER A 53 -5.28 19.17 -18.00
CA SER A 53 -5.31 19.68 -16.62
C SER A 53 -4.72 18.67 -15.64
N LEU A 54 -5.03 17.38 -15.81
CA LEU A 54 -4.41 16.31 -15.03
C LEU A 54 -2.88 16.29 -15.24
N SER A 55 -2.41 16.38 -16.48
CA SER A 55 -0.96 16.42 -16.76
C SER A 55 -0.27 17.64 -16.13
N ILE A 56 -0.92 18.81 -16.17
CA ILE A 56 -0.41 20.03 -15.53
C ILE A 56 -0.36 19.84 -14.01
N TYR A 57 -1.41 19.26 -13.41
CA TYR A 57 -1.46 18.96 -11.98
C TYR A 57 -0.36 17.98 -11.56
N LEU A 58 -0.17 16.90 -12.33
CA LEU A 58 0.90 15.93 -12.12
C LEU A 58 2.30 16.56 -12.26
N LEU A 59 2.50 17.49 -13.19
CA LEU A 59 3.77 18.20 -13.37
C LEU A 59 4.00 19.25 -12.27
N SER A 60 2.96 19.93 -11.79
CA SER A 60 3.08 20.92 -10.71
C SER A 60 3.26 20.28 -9.33
N GLY A 61 2.74 19.07 -9.14
CA GLY A 61 2.95 18.28 -7.93
C GLY A 61 4.25 17.47 -7.94
N ALA A 62 5.00 17.52 -9.04
CA ALA A 62 6.31 16.91 -9.20
C ALA A 62 7.46 17.88 -8.88
N GLU A 63 7.22 18.88 -8.01
CA GLU A 63 8.35 19.47 -7.30
C GLU A 63 9.11 18.31 -6.65
N GLU A 64 10.43 18.30 -6.85
CA GLU A 64 11.34 17.35 -6.23
C GLU A 64 11.11 17.38 -4.72
N THR A 65 10.20 16.54 -4.23
CA THR A 65 10.40 15.89 -2.96
C THR A 65 11.70 15.14 -3.18
N TYR A 66 12.82 15.81 -2.82
CA TYR A 66 13.99 15.12 -2.33
C TYR A 66 13.43 13.98 -1.52
N ALA A 67 13.57 12.75 -2.02
CA ALA A 67 13.20 11.59 -1.24
C ALA A 67 13.99 11.79 0.04
N SER A 68 13.31 12.22 1.12
CA SER A 68 13.93 12.32 2.42
C SER A 68 14.60 10.97 2.58
N GLU A 69 15.93 10.95 2.69
CA GLU A 69 16.68 9.70 2.81
C GLU A 69 15.93 8.91 3.88
N VAL A 70 15.38 7.76 3.49
CA VAL A 70 14.59 6.96 4.42
C VAL A 70 15.59 6.55 5.47
N SER A 71 15.51 7.19 6.64
CA SER A 71 16.41 6.89 7.74
C SER A 71 16.29 5.39 8.01
N ASP A 72 17.43 4.73 8.14
CA ASP A 72 17.50 3.31 8.42
C ASP A 72 17.28 3.02 9.92
N GLU A 73 17.22 4.04 10.77
CA GLU A 73 17.04 3.95 12.23
C GLU A 73 15.58 3.64 12.64
N CYS A 74 15.38 3.17 13.87
CA CYS A 74 14.04 3.10 14.49
C CYS A 74 13.38 4.49 14.56
N TRP A 75 12.11 4.58 14.94
CA TRP A 75 11.50 5.88 15.22
C TRP A 75 12.17 6.56 16.42
N GLU A 76 12.13 7.90 16.48
CA GLU A 76 12.77 8.66 17.56
C GLU A 76 12.27 8.28 18.97
N TYR A 77 11.06 7.72 19.07
CA TYR A 77 10.45 7.26 20.32
C TYR A 77 10.74 5.79 20.66
N GLN A 78 11.31 5.03 19.72
CA GLN A 78 11.59 3.61 19.89
C GLN A 78 13.03 3.38 20.36
N VAL A 79 13.26 2.24 21.00
CA VAL A 79 14.59 1.81 21.46
C VAL A 79 15.06 0.64 20.61
N GLU A 80 16.30 0.68 20.14
CA GLU A 80 16.92 -0.45 19.44
C GLU A 80 17.28 -1.57 20.42
N ILE A 81 16.89 -2.80 20.11
CA ILE A 81 17.15 -3.99 20.91
C ILE A 81 17.76 -5.07 20.01
N GLN A 82 18.88 -5.62 20.45
CA GLN A 82 19.50 -6.80 19.86
C GLN A 82 19.05 -8.05 20.63
N VAL A 83 18.53 -9.05 19.92
CA VAL A 83 18.08 -10.31 20.51
C VAL A 83 18.74 -11.48 19.77
N GLY A 84 19.57 -12.24 20.47
CA GLY A 84 20.37 -13.31 19.86
C GLY A 84 21.22 -12.77 18.71
N ALA A 85 21.28 -13.52 17.60
CA ALA A 85 21.94 -13.13 16.36
C ALA A 85 20.99 -12.59 15.28
N ASN A 86 19.76 -12.22 15.66
CA ASN A 86 18.79 -11.64 14.74
C ASN A 86 19.21 -10.23 14.26
N PRO A 87 18.62 -9.71 13.18
CA PRO A 87 18.66 -8.28 12.90
C PRO A 87 18.15 -7.45 14.10
N LEU A 88 18.54 -6.18 14.15
CA LEU A 88 18.05 -5.27 15.20
C LEU A 88 16.53 -5.12 15.14
N TYR A 89 15.91 -5.04 16.32
CA TYR A 89 14.50 -4.72 16.49
C TYR A 89 14.33 -3.34 17.13
N CYS A 90 13.17 -2.74 16.90
CA CYS A 90 12.68 -1.53 17.53
C CYS A 90 11.61 -1.92 18.55
N LEU A 91 11.75 -1.48 19.81
CA LEU A 91 10.71 -1.67 20.81
C LEU A 91 9.48 -0.82 20.46
N GLU A 92 8.39 -1.46 20.06
CA GLU A 92 7.15 -0.78 19.65
C GLU A 92 6.19 -0.63 20.83
N THR A 93 5.98 -1.70 21.58
CA THR A 93 5.06 -1.70 22.73
C THR A 93 5.78 -2.25 23.97
N LEU A 94 5.57 -1.58 25.10
CA LEU A 94 5.99 -2.03 26.42
C LEU A 94 4.82 -1.83 27.39
N ASP A 95 4.20 -2.95 27.75
CA ASP A 95 3.04 -2.99 28.63
C ASP A 95 3.36 -3.83 29.87
N TYR A 96 2.68 -3.55 30.96
CA TYR A 96 2.75 -4.37 32.16
C TYR A 96 1.42 -4.41 32.91
N SER A 97 1.17 -5.53 33.57
CA SER A 97 0.05 -5.71 34.50
C SER A 97 0.58 -6.19 35.85
N THR A 98 -0.04 -5.70 36.92
CA THR A 98 0.32 -6.11 38.29
C THR A 98 -0.39 -7.42 38.62
N ILE A 99 0.36 -8.43 39.05
CA ILE A 99 -0.16 -9.67 39.58
C ILE A 99 -0.40 -9.48 41.08
N ILE A 100 -1.65 -9.55 41.50
CA ILE A 100 -2.07 -9.35 42.90
C ILE A 100 -1.87 -10.63 43.70
N SER A 101 -2.25 -11.76 43.11
CA SER A 101 -2.08 -13.09 43.67
C SER A 101 -1.85 -14.11 42.57
N LEU A 102 -1.10 -15.16 42.91
CA LEU A 102 -0.85 -16.29 42.03
C LEU A 102 -0.98 -17.58 42.85
N GLU A 103 -1.86 -18.44 42.39
CA GLU A 103 -2.11 -19.74 42.96
C GLU A 103 -1.81 -20.81 41.91
N VAL A 104 -1.28 -21.94 42.36
CA VAL A 104 -0.92 -23.08 41.51
C VAL A 104 -1.67 -24.32 41.97
N SER A 105 -1.95 -25.21 41.02
CA SER A 105 -2.51 -26.54 41.31
C SER A 105 -1.51 -27.66 41.02
N GLU A 106 -1.74 -28.84 41.61
CA GLU A 106 -0.91 -30.02 41.36
C GLU A 106 -0.95 -30.51 39.90
N ASP A 107 -2.02 -30.20 39.16
CA ASP A 107 -2.23 -30.59 37.76
C ASP A 107 -1.83 -29.49 36.75
N GLN A 108 -0.84 -28.67 37.11
CA GLN A 108 -0.22 -27.66 36.24
C GLN A 108 -1.18 -26.55 35.76
N HIS A 109 -2.14 -26.15 36.61
CA HIS A 109 -2.92 -24.94 36.39
C HIS A 109 -2.39 -23.81 37.26
N ILE A 110 -2.51 -22.61 36.73
CA ILE A 110 -2.24 -21.36 37.42
C ILE A 110 -3.53 -20.57 37.42
N ARG A 111 -3.86 -20.01 38.58
CA ARG A 111 -4.88 -19.00 38.74
C ARG A 111 -4.19 -17.73 39.22
N GLN A 112 -4.35 -16.65 38.47
CA GLN A 112 -3.77 -15.37 38.80
C GLN A 112 -4.86 -14.31 38.88
N GLU A 113 -4.80 -13.47 39.91
CA GLU A 113 -5.56 -12.24 39.95
C GLU A 113 -4.67 -11.12 39.45
N ILE A 114 -5.11 -10.42 38.41
CA ILE A 114 -4.35 -9.38 37.73
C ILE A 114 -5.12 -8.07 37.81
N GLN A 115 -4.40 -6.98 38.03
CA GLN A 115 -4.91 -5.62 37.89
C GLN A 115 -4.97 -5.23 36.41
N ASP A 116 -6.10 -4.67 35.99
CA ASP A 116 -6.28 -4.16 34.63
C ASP A 116 -5.23 -3.08 34.32
N ILE A 117 -4.66 -3.14 33.11
CA ILE A 117 -3.67 -2.16 32.64
C ILE A 117 -4.29 -0.79 32.36
N GLU A 118 -5.59 -0.75 32.05
CA GLU A 118 -6.30 0.48 31.71
C GLU A 118 -6.87 1.21 32.95
N ASP A 119 -7.08 0.50 34.06
CA ASP A 119 -7.66 1.06 35.29
C ASP A 119 -7.18 0.33 36.56
N ASP A 120 -6.64 1.10 37.51
CA ASP A 120 -6.16 0.60 38.80
C ASP A 120 -7.28 -0.01 39.68
N ALA A 121 -8.56 0.25 39.39
CA ALA A 121 -9.68 -0.24 40.19
C ALA A 121 -10.21 -1.62 39.77
N THR A 122 -9.89 -2.09 38.56
CA THR A 122 -10.45 -3.32 38.01
C THR A 122 -9.47 -4.47 38.16
N THR A 123 -9.93 -5.59 38.69
CA THR A 123 -9.16 -6.84 38.73
C THR A 123 -9.94 -7.94 38.02
N TYR A 124 -9.21 -8.85 37.39
CA TYR A 124 -9.79 -10.05 36.80
C TYR A 124 -8.96 -11.27 37.20
N VAL A 125 -9.65 -12.41 37.23
CA VAL A 125 -9.04 -13.70 37.52
C VAL A 125 -8.85 -14.42 36.20
N ASP A 126 -7.64 -14.85 35.95
CA ASP A 126 -7.26 -15.63 34.79
C ASP A 126 -6.78 -17.00 35.24
N THR A 127 -7.39 -18.05 34.69
CA THR A 127 -7.04 -19.44 34.97
C THR A 127 -6.54 -20.07 33.67
N TYR A 128 -5.36 -20.67 33.73
CA TYR A 128 -4.74 -21.31 32.59
C TYR A 128 -3.95 -22.54 32.98
N ARG A 129 -3.77 -23.44 32.02
CA ARG A 129 -2.92 -24.62 32.15
C ARG A 129 -1.59 -24.39 31.45
N TRP A 130 -0.53 -25.06 31.89
CA TRP A 130 0.72 -25.09 31.15
C TRP A 130 1.31 -26.50 31.03
N GLU A 131 2.08 -26.73 29.96
CA GLU A 131 2.85 -27.96 29.76
C GLU A 131 4.14 -27.67 28.98
N GLU A 132 5.25 -28.28 29.37
CA GLU A 132 6.49 -28.25 28.59
C GLU A 132 6.45 -29.32 27.48
N VAL A 133 6.64 -28.89 26.23
CA VAL A 133 6.65 -29.76 25.05
C VAL A 133 7.80 -29.36 24.14
N ASP A 134 8.73 -30.29 23.86
CA ASP A 134 9.83 -30.10 22.91
C ASP A 134 10.58 -28.76 23.08
N SER A 135 11.02 -28.46 24.31
CA SER A 135 11.72 -27.22 24.70
C SER A 135 10.89 -25.93 24.55
N SER A 136 9.59 -26.05 24.29
CA SER A 136 8.62 -24.95 24.30
C SER A 136 7.69 -25.11 25.50
N ILE A 137 7.09 -24.02 25.96
CA ILE A 137 6.01 -24.05 26.94
C ILE A 137 4.72 -23.75 26.20
N VAL A 138 3.72 -24.60 26.38
CA VAL A 138 2.36 -24.35 25.90
C VAL A 138 1.54 -23.92 27.09
N TYR A 139 0.94 -22.75 26.97
CA TYR A 139 -0.05 -22.27 27.90
C TYR A 139 -1.43 -22.37 27.23
N GLY A 140 -2.45 -22.70 28.01
CA GLY A 140 -3.84 -22.74 27.57
C GLY A 140 -4.71 -21.88 28.46
N PHE A 141 -5.04 -20.68 28.00
CA PHE A 141 -6.04 -19.83 28.66
C PHE A 141 -7.44 -20.38 28.41
N ILE A 142 -8.31 -20.25 29.39
CA ILE A 142 -9.69 -20.69 29.26
C ILE A 142 -10.48 -19.58 28.57
N SER A 143 -10.97 -19.87 27.36
CA SER A 143 -11.80 -18.96 26.58
C SER A 143 -12.98 -19.72 26.00
N ASP A 144 -14.19 -19.19 26.16
CA ASP A 144 -15.44 -19.85 25.75
C ASP A 144 -15.58 -21.30 26.25
N GLY A 145 -15.05 -21.58 27.45
CA GLY A 145 -15.08 -22.91 28.08
C GLY A 145 -14.17 -23.94 27.42
N ARG A 146 -13.11 -23.51 26.70
CA ARG A 146 -12.12 -24.40 26.07
C ARG A 146 -10.71 -23.86 26.30
N TYR A 147 -9.71 -24.74 26.22
CA TYR A 147 -8.31 -24.32 26.28
C TYR A 147 -7.87 -23.70 24.94
N ASN A 148 -7.68 -22.38 24.94
CA ASN A 148 -7.05 -21.67 23.84
C ASN A 148 -5.52 -21.66 24.05
N CYS A 149 -4.82 -22.46 23.26
CA CYS A 149 -3.40 -22.70 23.45
C CYS A 149 -2.52 -21.75 22.63
N PHE A 150 -1.43 -21.32 23.24
CA PHE A 150 -0.37 -20.55 22.61
C PHE A 150 0.98 -21.12 23.02
N ARG A 151 1.90 -21.12 22.08
CA ARG A 151 3.24 -21.67 22.26
C ARG A 151 4.23 -20.54 22.50
N VAL A 152 5.06 -20.69 23.52
CA VAL A 152 6.21 -19.81 23.77
C VAL A 152 7.49 -20.61 23.94
N ILE A 153 8.64 -19.98 23.70
CA ILE A 153 9.96 -20.57 23.91
C ILE A 153 10.68 -19.78 25.00
N PRO A 154 11.07 -20.41 26.12
CA PRO A 154 11.86 -19.75 27.15
C PRO A 154 13.23 -19.33 26.62
N GLU A 155 13.71 -18.16 27.05
CA GLU A 155 15.03 -17.63 26.66
C GLU A 155 16.17 -18.60 26.97
N PHE A 156 16.10 -19.33 28.08
CA PHE A 156 17.14 -20.30 28.45
C PHE A 156 17.18 -21.55 27.55
N ASN A 157 16.13 -21.79 26.76
CA ASN A 157 16.09 -22.88 25.78
C ASN A 157 16.63 -22.46 24.41
N LEU A 158 16.98 -21.18 24.23
CA LEU A 158 17.55 -20.65 23.01
C LEU A 158 19.08 -20.63 23.10
N GLU A 159 19.75 -20.97 22.00
CA GLU A 159 21.21 -20.80 21.89
C GLU A 159 21.58 -19.31 21.93
N GLU A 160 22.76 -18.95 22.43
CA GLU A 160 23.18 -17.53 22.57
C GLU A 160 23.09 -16.74 21.24
N ASN A 161 23.34 -17.39 20.11
CA ASN A 161 23.32 -16.83 18.77
C ASN A 161 22.11 -17.31 17.94
N TRP A 162 21.00 -17.62 18.59
CA TRP A 162 19.78 -18.03 17.91
C TRP A 162 19.28 -16.97 16.92
N THR A 163 18.61 -17.42 15.87
CA THR A 163 17.85 -16.57 14.94
C THR A 163 16.42 -17.08 14.81
N VAL A 164 15.46 -16.23 14.43
CA VAL A 164 14.06 -16.65 14.19
C VAL A 164 14.02 -17.81 13.18
N GLU A 165 14.85 -17.74 12.13
CA GLU A 165 14.97 -18.78 11.10
C GLU A 165 15.46 -20.13 11.65
N SER A 166 16.17 -20.13 12.78
CA SER A 166 16.67 -21.35 13.43
C SER A 166 15.62 -22.04 14.30
N LEU A 167 14.50 -21.37 14.60
CA LEU A 167 13.46 -21.93 15.46
C LEU A 167 12.70 -23.06 14.74
N PRO A 168 12.27 -24.12 15.46
CA PRO A 168 11.44 -25.16 14.88
C PRO A 168 10.12 -24.55 14.40
N GLY A 169 9.90 -24.59 13.08
CA GLY A 169 8.69 -24.06 12.44
C GLY A 169 7.40 -24.79 12.88
N LEU A 170 6.26 -24.10 12.69
CA LEU A 170 4.88 -24.55 12.97
C LEU A 170 4.59 -26.03 12.62
N TYR A 171 5.10 -26.51 11.49
CA TYR A 171 4.82 -27.88 11.01
C TYR A 171 5.54 -29.00 11.79
N ARG A 172 6.45 -28.66 12.70
CA ARG A 172 7.19 -29.64 13.51
C ARG A 172 6.74 -29.68 14.96
N PHE A 173 5.89 -28.75 15.38
CA PHE A 173 5.39 -28.69 16.75
C PHE A 173 4.05 -29.41 16.87
N SER A 174 3.89 -30.21 17.93
CA SER A 174 2.61 -30.85 18.26
C SER A 174 2.13 -30.30 19.59
N TYR A 175 0.96 -29.67 19.59
CA TYR A 175 0.35 -29.19 20.83
C TYR A 175 -0.05 -30.37 21.72
N PRO A 176 -0.08 -30.18 23.05
CA PRO A 176 -0.67 -31.11 23.99
C PRO A 176 -2.08 -31.53 23.59
N LEU A 177 -2.47 -32.75 23.95
CA LEU A 177 -3.77 -33.31 23.60
C LEU A 177 -4.95 -32.50 24.15
N TRP A 178 -4.76 -31.81 25.27
CA TRP A 178 -5.79 -31.00 25.92
C TRP A 178 -5.99 -29.64 25.25
N CYS A 179 -5.15 -29.25 24.29
CA CYS A 179 -5.34 -28.00 23.56
C CYS A 179 -6.59 -28.03 22.70
N GLY A 180 -7.49 -27.07 22.91
CA GLY A 180 -8.80 -27.04 22.28
C GLY A 180 -9.83 -27.99 22.91
N ASP A 181 -9.48 -28.75 23.94
CA ASP A 181 -10.46 -29.53 24.70
C ASP A 181 -11.33 -28.61 25.57
N ASP A 182 -12.52 -29.10 25.90
CA ASP A 182 -13.44 -28.39 26.77
C ASP A 182 -12.88 -28.30 28.19
N TYR A 183 -12.92 -27.10 28.76
CA TYR A 183 -12.67 -26.87 30.16
C TYR A 183 -13.83 -27.40 30.98
N THR A 184 -13.53 -28.32 31.90
CA THR A 184 -14.51 -28.85 32.85
C THR A 184 -14.14 -28.30 34.24
N ASP A 185 -14.82 -27.21 34.64
CA ASP A 185 -14.68 -26.50 35.93
C ASP A 185 -14.69 -27.48 37.13
N GLU A 186 -13.62 -27.58 37.94
CA GLU A 186 -13.18 -26.73 39.09
C GLU A 186 -13.62 -27.16 40.49
N GLU A 187 -14.69 -27.93 40.70
CA GLU A 187 -15.10 -28.30 42.08
C GLU A 187 -14.10 -29.23 42.80
N GLU A 188 -13.17 -29.86 42.08
CA GLU A 188 -12.15 -30.76 42.66
C GLU A 188 -10.72 -30.18 42.66
N ARG A 189 -10.46 -29.04 42.00
CA ARG A 189 -9.09 -28.52 41.89
C ARG A 189 -8.74 -27.70 43.12
N THR A 190 -7.70 -28.14 43.81
CA THR A 190 -7.12 -27.38 44.92
C THR A 190 -6.05 -26.44 44.38
N PHE A 191 -6.21 -25.16 44.67
CA PHE A 191 -5.23 -24.11 44.39
C PHE A 191 -4.56 -23.69 45.70
N GLU A 192 -3.24 -23.54 45.67
CA GLU A 192 -2.46 -23.06 46.80
C GLU A 192 -1.57 -21.90 46.34
N GLU A 193 -1.25 -20.98 47.26
CA GLU A 193 -0.32 -19.88 46.99
C GLU A 193 1.01 -20.44 46.46
N GLY A 194 1.46 -19.90 45.33
CA GLY A 194 2.63 -20.42 44.61
C GLY A 194 3.39 -19.34 43.86
N ALA A 195 4.29 -19.79 42.98
CA ALA A 195 5.08 -18.92 42.12
C ALA A 195 4.91 -19.35 40.66
N HIS A 196 5.08 -18.39 39.74
CA HIS A 196 5.08 -18.70 38.31
C HIS A 196 6.26 -19.65 37.99
N PRO A 197 6.05 -20.75 37.24
CA PRO A 197 7.08 -21.77 37.00
C PRO A 197 8.30 -21.24 36.23
N PHE A 198 8.15 -20.11 35.53
CA PHE A 198 9.19 -19.45 34.73
C PHE A 198 9.43 -18.00 35.17
N ASP A 199 9.40 -17.74 36.48
CA ASP A 199 9.68 -16.42 37.04
C ASP A 199 11.06 -15.89 36.64
N GLY A 200 11.13 -14.61 36.24
CA GLY A 200 12.33 -13.93 35.78
C GLY A 200 12.79 -14.29 34.35
N VAL A 201 12.04 -15.10 33.60
CA VAL A 201 12.45 -15.59 32.27
C VAL A 201 11.64 -14.91 31.16
N TRP A 202 12.33 -14.39 30.14
CA TRP A 202 11.67 -13.97 28.90
C TRP A 202 11.20 -15.18 28.11
N MET A 203 9.94 -15.15 27.70
CA MET A 203 9.28 -16.18 26.88
C MET A 203 8.94 -15.55 25.54
N TYR A 204 9.50 -16.08 24.45
CA TYR A 204 9.26 -15.58 23.10
C TYR A 204 8.05 -16.27 22.50
N ASP A 205 7.08 -15.50 21.99
CA ASP A 205 5.93 -16.05 21.29
C ASP A 205 6.40 -16.77 20.03
N ALA A 206 6.04 -18.06 19.92
CA ALA A 206 6.44 -18.94 18.84
C ALA A 206 5.24 -19.62 18.18
N ASP A 207 4.06 -18.99 18.28
CA ASP A 207 2.83 -19.48 17.66
C ASP A 207 2.89 -19.37 16.14
N ASP A 208 3.39 -18.24 15.60
CA ASP A 208 3.66 -18.09 14.16
C ASP A 208 5.10 -17.64 13.87
N PRO A 209 6.03 -18.58 13.57
CA PRO A 209 7.40 -18.26 13.21
C PRO A 209 7.55 -17.39 11.95
N TYR A 210 6.54 -17.31 11.08
CA TYR A 210 6.60 -16.46 9.90
C TYR A 210 6.38 -14.98 10.23
N THR A 211 5.60 -14.67 11.25
CA THR A 211 5.43 -13.29 11.72
C THR A 211 6.59 -12.87 12.62
N MET A 212 7.28 -13.81 13.27
CA MET A 212 8.44 -13.56 14.15
C MET A 212 9.60 -12.79 13.48
N THR A 213 9.74 -12.87 12.15
CA THR A 213 10.75 -12.11 11.41
C THR A 213 10.42 -10.61 11.34
N GLU A 214 9.14 -10.26 11.40
CA GLU A 214 8.66 -8.87 11.38
C GLU A 214 8.34 -8.36 12.78
N PHE A 215 7.73 -9.20 13.62
CA PHE A 215 7.27 -8.89 14.97
C PHE A 215 7.71 -10.00 15.90
N LEU A 216 8.44 -9.68 16.96
CA LEU A 216 8.88 -10.63 17.97
C LEU A 216 8.23 -10.28 19.32
N PRO A 217 7.03 -10.83 19.62
CA PRO A 217 6.41 -10.66 20.92
C PRO A 217 7.15 -11.47 21.98
N ARG A 218 7.28 -10.91 23.17
CA ARG A 218 7.82 -11.64 24.33
C ARG A 218 7.15 -11.21 25.62
N VAL A 219 7.03 -12.15 26.54
CA VAL A 219 6.43 -11.94 27.86
C VAL A 219 7.40 -12.34 28.97
N LYS A 220 7.30 -11.71 30.14
CA LYS A 220 8.03 -12.10 31.34
C LYS A 220 7.16 -11.87 32.57
N VAL A 221 7.14 -12.85 33.47
CA VAL A 221 6.64 -12.66 34.83
C VAL A 221 7.85 -12.46 35.74
N GLU A 222 7.90 -11.35 36.48
CA GLU A 222 8.96 -11.06 37.45
C GLU A 222 8.44 -10.06 38.50
N ASP A 223 8.76 -10.26 39.77
CA ASP A 223 8.42 -9.33 40.86
C ASP A 223 6.92 -8.92 40.88
N ASN A 224 6.03 -9.91 40.74
CA ASN A 224 4.58 -9.71 40.65
C ASN A 224 4.12 -8.83 39.47
N LYS A 225 4.89 -8.81 38.39
CA LYS A 225 4.52 -8.09 37.16
C LYS A 225 4.54 -9.04 35.99
N PHE A 226 3.44 -9.05 35.24
CA PHE A 226 3.42 -9.59 33.88
C PHE A 226 3.83 -8.46 32.94
N SER A 227 4.92 -8.63 32.20
CA SER A 227 5.42 -7.66 31.22
C SER A 227 5.23 -8.21 29.81
N TYR A 228 4.73 -7.39 28.90
CA TYR A 228 4.63 -7.70 27.47
C TYR A 228 5.47 -6.71 26.67
N GLN A 229 6.25 -7.23 25.72
CA GLN A 229 7.00 -6.43 24.76
C GLN A 229 6.70 -6.88 23.34
N LEU A 230 6.40 -5.92 22.47
CA LEU A 230 6.36 -6.12 21.03
C LEU A 230 7.59 -5.49 20.40
N LEU A 231 8.43 -6.32 19.80
CA LEU A 231 9.63 -5.89 19.07
C LEU A 231 9.34 -5.93 17.57
N GLU A 232 9.40 -4.80 16.89
CA GLU A 232 9.23 -4.74 15.43
C GLU A 232 10.60 -4.75 14.74
N SER A 233 10.77 -5.52 13.68
CA SER A 233 12.04 -5.59 12.97
C SER A 233 12.39 -4.21 12.39
N LYS A 234 13.66 -3.81 12.49
CA LYS A 234 14.12 -2.53 11.94
C LYS A 234 13.85 -2.43 10.43
N ALA A 235 13.94 -3.56 9.72
CA ALA A 235 13.61 -3.62 8.29
C ALA A 235 12.14 -3.26 8.00
N LYS A 236 11.21 -3.73 8.85
CA LYS A 236 9.79 -3.41 8.76
C LYS A 236 9.53 -1.93 9.08
N VAL A 237 10.14 -1.38 10.13
CA VAL A 237 10.04 0.06 10.46
C VAL A 237 10.52 0.95 9.30
N VAL A 238 11.63 0.58 8.66
CA VAL A 238 12.15 1.28 7.48
C VAL A 238 11.19 1.17 6.29
N SER A 239 10.60 -0.01 6.07
CA SER A 239 9.58 -0.21 5.04
C SER A 239 8.35 0.66 5.27
N ASP A 240 7.82 0.68 6.48
CA ASP A 240 6.65 1.48 6.84
C ASP A 240 6.92 2.98 6.68
N ARG A 241 8.13 3.42 7.04
CA ARG A 241 8.57 4.80 6.82
C ARG A 241 8.64 5.14 5.32
N ALA A 242 9.15 4.22 4.50
CA ALA A 242 9.19 4.40 3.05
C ALA A 242 7.76 4.44 2.45
N ASP A 243 6.86 3.60 2.92
CA ASP A 243 5.45 3.58 2.49
C ASP A 243 4.73 4.86 2.91
N TRP A 244 4.97 5.36 4.12
CA TRP A 244 4.42 6.64 4.59
C TRP A 244 4.91 7.83 3.75
N LEU A 245 6.20 7.85 3.39
CA LEU A 245 6.78 8.90 2.54
C LEU A 245 6.33 8.80 1.07
N THR A 246 5.99 7.61 0.60
CA THR A 246 5.52 7.37 -0.78
C THR A 246 3.99 7.47 -0.93
N GLY A 247 3.23 7.39 0.17
CA GLY A 247 1.77 7.55 0.18
C GLY A 247 1.27 8.91 -0.33
N ASP A 248 2.11 9.95 -0.21
CA ASP A 248 1.86 11.29 -0.76
C ASP A 248 2.47 11.50 -2.17
N ALA A 249 3.16 10.50 -2.73
CA ALA A 249 3.79 10.62 -4.03
C ALA A 249 2.75 10.53 -5.15
N ILE A 250 2.54 11.65 -5.84
CA ILE A 250 1.68 11.75 -7.01
C ILE A 250 2.22 10.79 -8.10
N PRO A 251 1.41 9.83 -8.62
CA PRO A 251 1.91 8.81 -9.54
C PRO A 251 2.22 9.41 -10.91
N LEU A 252 3.48 9.84 -11.08
CA LEU A 252 4.06 10.37 -12.32
C LEU A 252 3.85 9.43 -13.53
N GLY A 253 3.68 8.12 -13.29
CA GLY A 253 3.35 7.14 -14.33
C GLY A 253 2.05 7.45 -15.08
N ALA A 254 1.12 8.20 -14.49
CA ALA A 254 -0.10 8.64 -15.15
C ALA A 254 0.16 9.64 -16.30
N LEU A 255 1.31 10.35 -16.31
CA LEU A 255 1.71 11.25 -17.40
C LEU A 255 1.88 10.51 -18.73
N CYS A 256 2.34 9.24 -18.69
CA CYS A 256 2.52 8.42 -19.89
C CYS A 256 1.21 8.16 -20.64
N CYS A 257 0.07 8.25 -19.94
CA CYS A 257 -1.26 8.05 -20.52
C CYS A 257 -1.99 9.36 -20.77
N SER A 258 -1.89 10.33 -19.84
CA SER A 258 -2.63 11.59 -19.92
C SER A 258 -2.14 12.51 -21.04
N LEU A 259 -0.81 12.65 -21.21
CA LEU A 259 -0.24 13.52 -22.24
C LEU A 259 -0.57 13.03 -23.66
N PRO A 260 -0.35 11.75 -24.02
CA PRO A 260 -0.73 11.28 -25.36
C PRO A 260 -2.23 11.36 -25.62
N LEU A 261 -3.07 11.05 -24.62
CA LEU A 261 -4.52 11.11 -24.77
C LEU A 261 -5.00 12.55 -25.02
N GLY A 262 -4.48 13.52 -24.26
CA GLY A 262 -4.76 14.94 -24.46
C GLY A 262 -4.34 15.43 -25.84
N LEU A 263 -3.15 15.03 -26.31
CA LEU A 263 -2.67 15.36 -27.66
C LEU A 263 -3.54 14.75 -28.75
N VAL A 264 -3.92 13.47 -28.64
CA VAL A 264 -4.82 12.80 -29.60
C VAL A 264 -6.17 13.49 -29.68
N LEU A 265 -6.74 13.90 -28.54
CA LEU A 265 -8.01 14.64 -28.49
C LEU A 265 -7.89 16.04 -29.11
N LEU A 266 -6.78 16.75 -28.88
CA LEU A 266 -6.48 18.02 -29.56
C LEU A 266 -6.34 17.83 -31.09
N PHE A 267 -5.69 16.75 -31.53
CA PHE A 267 -5.62 16.41 -32.96
C PHE A 267 -6.99 16.08 -33.56
N ALA A 268 -7.86 15.40 -32.80
CA ALA A 268 -9.24 15.11 -33.20
C ALA A 268 -10.14 16.36 -33.21
N ALA A 269 -9.85 17.33 -32.34
CA ALA A 269 -10.48 18.65 -32.33
C ALA A 269 -10.10 19.51 -33.54
N ASP A 270 -8.91 19.30 -34.12
CA ASP A 270 -8.50 19.96 -35.37
C ASP A 270 -9.30 19.42 -36.57
N ARG A 271 -10.49 20.00 -36.76
CA ARG A 271 -11.37 19.76 -37.91
C ARG A 271 -11.24 20.80 -39.02
N ARG A 272 -10.10 21.52 -39.10
CA ARG A 272 -9.85 22.52 -40.15
C ARG A 272 -10.06 21.91 -41.54
N ARG A 273 -10.80 22.63 -42.40
CA ARG A 273 -11.18 22.15 -43.74
C ARG A 273 -9.95 21.89 -44.58
N LYS A 274 -9.90 20.76 -45.28
CA LYS A 274 -8.87 20.49 -46.29
C LYS A 274 -9.13 21.40 -47.50
N VAL A 275 -8.16 22.21 -47.86
CA VAL A 275 -8.19 23.14 -49.00
C VAL A 275 -7.08 22.76 -49.98
N PHE A 276 -7.36 22.90 -51.27
CA PHE A 276 -6.35 22.81 -52.31
C PHE A 276 -5.86 24.22 -52.61
N VAL A 277 -4.57 24.45 -52.42
CA VAL A 277 -3.90 25.70 -52.75
C VAL A 277 -3.18 25.49 -54.07
N ILE A 278 -3.57 26.28 -55.08
CA ILE A 278 -2.96 26.27 -56.40
C ILE A 278 -1.89 27.35 -56.43
N ASP A 279 -0.63 26.94 -56.37
CA ASP A 279 0.51 27.82 -56.58
C ASP A 279 0.79 27.91 -58.08
N ARG A 280 0.40 29.05 -58.68
CA ARG A 280 0.58 29.30 -60.11
C ARG A 280 2.02 29.60 -60.50
N VAL A 281 2.83 30.13 -59.58
CA VAL A 281 4.22 30.51 -59.84
C VAL A 281 5.08 29.25 -59.90
N ASN A 282 4.87 28.33 -58.96
CA ASN A 282 5.59 27.06 -58.89
C ASN A 282 4.86 25.90 -59.59
N GLN A 283 3.77 26.19 -60.31
CA GLN A 283 2.92 25.21 -61.01
C GLN A 283 2.55 23.98 -60.16
N ARG A 284 2.25 24.17 -58.88
CA ARG A 284 2.00 23.09 -57.93
C ARG A 284 0.63 23.22 -57.26
N ILE A 285 -0.05 22.09 -57.11
CA ILE A 285 -1.24 21.99 -56.26
C ILE A 285 -0.82 21.34 -54.94
N THR A 286 -1.01 22.05 -53.82
CA THR A 286 -0.75 21.52 -52.48
C THR A 286 -2.04 21.38 -51.70
N ARG A 287 -2.18 20.28 -50.96
CA ARG A 287 -3.29 20.06 -50.04
C ARG A 287 -2.89 20.60 -48.68
N LYS A 288 -3.64 21.57 -48.14
CA LYS A 288 -3.42 22.18 -46.82
C LYS A 288 -4.69 22.14 -45.98
N ARG A 289 -4.60 22.45 -44.67
CA ARG A 289 -5.77 22.74 -43.83
C ARG A 289 -5.98 24.25 -43.77
N ALA A 290 -7.23 24.71 -43.80
CA ALA A 290 -7.56 26.15 -43.78
C ALA A 290 -7.23 26.80 -42.43
N GLY A 291 -6.42 27.86 -42.44
CA GLY A 291 -6.02 28.65 -41.25
C GLY A 291 -4.60 29.24 -41.37
N SER A 292 -4.24 30.15 -40.47
CA SER A 292 -2.92 30.80 -40.43
C SER A 292 -1.83 29.95 -39.76
N LEU A 293 -2.22 28.95 -38.97
CA LEU A 293 -1.31 28.07 -38.24
C LEU A 293 -0.85 26.91 -39.14
N PRO A 294 0.44 26.51 -39.07
CA PRO A 294 0.96 25.38 -39.83
C PRO A 294 0.12 24.12 -39.58
N SER A 295 -0.16 23.39 -40.66
CA SER A 295 -0.77 22.07 -40.55
C SER A 295 0.33 21.07 -40.24
N PHE A 296 0.27 20.46 -39.07
CA PHE A 296 1.06 19.26 -38.78
C PHE A 296 0.40 18.09 -39.52
N SER A 297 0.74 17.89 -40.79
CA SER A 297 0.44 16.63 -41.48
C SER A 297 1.73 15.90 -41.74
N THR A 298 1.86 14.73 -41.12
CA THR A 298 2.67 13.64 -41.66
C THR A 298 2.13 13.25 -43.04
N THR A 299 3.08 12.97 -43.93
CA THR A 299 2.95 12.51 -45.32
C THR A 299 1.83 11.53 -45.58
#